data_AF-A0A6J6KXB2-F1
#
_entry.id   AF-A0A6J6KXB2-F1
#
_cell.length_a   1.000
_cell.length_b   1.000
_cell.length_c   1.000
_cell.angle_alpha   90.00
_cell.angle_beta   90.00
_cell.angle_gamma   90.00
#
_symmetry.space_group_name_H-M   'P 1'
#
loop_
_entity.id
_entity.type
_entity.pdbx_description
1 polymer ?
#
loop_
_entity_poly.entity_id
_entity_poly.type
_entity_poly.pdbx_seq_one_letter_code
_entity_poly.pdbx_strand_id
1 'polypeptide(L)' 'MTSPTAELAMIRAYQVIDLYKSNLSQKALQARPINLTINCQEFACFSPGNKVSATVSIGRLSTSTASEYVDLWR' A
#
# COMPACT_ATOMS: atom_id res chain seq x y z
N MET A 1 -0.40 -17.64 -14.42
CA MET A 1 -0.64 -16.22 -14.07
C MET A 1 0.66 -15.68 -13.52
N THR A 2 1.16 -14.56 -14.03
CA THR A 2 2.39 -13.92 -13.52
C THR A 2 2.01 -12.90 -12.46
N SER A 3 2.65 -12.94 -11.29
CA SER A 3 2.50 -11.86 -10.30
C SER A 3 2.77 -10.50 -10.95
N PRO A 4 1.99 -9.46 -10.59
CA PRO A 4 2.26 -8.12 -11.07
C PRO A 4 3.69 -7.73 -10.72
N THR A 5 4.35 -7.05 -11.65
CA THR A 5 5.69 -6.49 -11.39
C THR A 5 5.61 -5.52 -10.22
N ALA A 6 6.74 -5.28 -9.56
CA ALA A 6 6.79 -4.37 -8.42
C ALA A 6 6.25 -2.98 -8.75
N GLU A 7 6.53 -2.50 -9.96
CA GLU A 7 6.02 -1.23 -10.48
C GLU A 7 4.48 -1.22 -10.59
N LEU A 8 3.89 -2.26 -11.20
CA LEU A 8 2.43 -2.38 -11.34
C LEU A 8 1.73 -2.48 -9.98
N ALA A 9 2.27 -3.27 -9.06
CA ALA A 9 1.72 -3.43 -7.72
C ALA A 9 1.76 -2.10 -6.93
N MET A 10 2.83 -1.34 -7.08
CA MET A 10 2.98 -0.05 -6.42
C MET A 10 2.03 1.01 -7.00
N ILE A 11 1.84 1.05 -8.33
CA ILE A 11 0.85 1.92 -8.99
C ILE A 11 -0.56 1.60 -8.46
N ARG A 12 -0.93 0.31 -8.38
CA ARG A 12 -2.24 -0.09 -7.87
C ARG A 12 -2.47 0.32 -6.43
N ALA A 13 -1.45 0.20 -5.59
CA ALA A 13 -1.55 0.60 -4.19
C ALA A 13 -1.78 2.12 -4.04
N TYR A 14 -1.09 2.95 -4.85
CA TYR A 14 -1.33 4.39 -4.87
C TYR A 14 -2.73 4.75 -5.39
N GLN A 15 -3.22 4.07 -6.43
CA GLN A 15 -4.57 4.30 -6.96
C GLN A 15 -5.65 4.12 -5.88
N VAL A 16 -5.54 3.12 -5.01
CA VAL A 16 -6.50 2.91 -3.91
C VAL A 16 -6.48 4.07 -2.92
N ILE A 17 -5.30 4.58 -2.58
CA ILE A 17 -5.16 5.74 -1.70
C ILE A 17 -5.75 6.99 -2.36
N ASP A 18 -5.53 7.20 -3.65
CA ASP A 18 -6.05 8.35 -4.38
C ASP A 18 -7.58 8.31 -4.49
N LEU A 19 -8.17 7.12 -4.70
CA LEU A 19 -9.62 6.92 -4.65
C LEU A 19 -10.20 7.19 -3.25
N TYR A 20 -9.48 6.82 -2.19
CA TYR A 20 -9.92 7.18 -0.84
C TYR A 20 -9.86 8.70 -0.63
N LYS A 21 -8.78 9.35 -1.08
CA LYS A 21 -8.60 10.80 -1.00
C LYS A 21 -9.63 11.58 -1.80
N SER A 22 -10.08 11.09 -2.95
CA SER A 22 -11.06 11.78 -3.80
C SER A 22 -12.44 11.93 -3.16
N ASN A 23 -12.76 11.07 -2.19
CA ASN A 23 -14.00 11.15 -1.41
C ASN A 23 -13.91 12.13 -0.22
N LEU A 24 -12.75 12.76 0.01
CA LEU A 24 -12.53 13.69 1.10
C LEU A 24 -12.54 15.14 0.61
N SER A 25 -13.01 16.06 1.46
CA SER A 25 -12.87 17.49 1.19
C SER A 25 -11.39 17.92 1.30
N GLN A 26 -11.00 18.97 0.59
CA GLN A 26 -9.63 19.53 0.68
C GLN A 26 -9.24 19.88 2.13
N LYS A 27 -10.18 20.38 2.93
CA LYS A 27 -9.97 20.66 4.36
C LYS A 27 -9.65 19.39 5.16
N ALA A 28 -10.33 18.28 4.88
CA ALA A 28 -10.08 17.00 5.55
C ALA A 28 -8.70 16.43 5.17
N LEU A 29 -8.33 16.52 3.89
CA LEU A 29 -7.01 16.09 3.40
C LEU A 29 -5.86 16.86 4.05
N GLN A 30 -6.00 18.19 4.17
CA GLN A 30 -5.00 19.04 4.84
C GLN A 30 -4.93 18.78 6.35
N ALA A 31 -6.08 18.54 6.99
CA ALA A 31 -6.12 18.27 8.42
C ALA A 31 -5.55 16.89 8.79
N ARG A 32 -5.62 15.91 7.89
CA ARG A 32 -5.22 14.51 8.13
C ARG A 32 -4.50 13.95 6.90
N PRO A 33 -3.19 14.23 6.74
CA PRO A 33 -2.42 13.70 5.62
C PRO A 33 -2.41 12.17 5.66
N ILE A 34 -2.57 11.54 4.50
CA ILE A 34 -2.62 10.09 4.34
C ILE A 34 -1.38 9.63 3.59
N ASN A 35 -0.56 8.79 4.24
CA ASN A 35 0.64 8.21 3.66
C ASN A 35 0.53 6.69 3.61
N LEU A 36 1.07 6.11 2.54
CA LEU A 36 1.22 4.68 2.36
C LEU A 36 2.71 4.35 2.25
N THR A 37 3.14 3.33 2.98
CA THR A 37 4.50 2.78 2.89
C THR A 37 4.41 1.28 2.68
N ILE A 38 5.14 0.77 1.70
CA ILE A 38 5.21 -0.67 1.40
C ILE A 38 6.63 -1.13 1.69
N ASN A 39 6.74 -2.09 2.59
CA ASN A 39 8.00 -2.74 2.93
C ASN A 39 7.91 -4.23 2.61
N CYS A 40 9.05 -4.86 2.36
CA CYS A 40 9.13 -6.29 2.10
C CYS A 40 10.32 -6.89 2.85
N GLN A 41 10.26 -8.20 3.11
CA GLN A 41 11.33 -8.89 3.82
C GLN A 41 12.60 -8.98 2.98
N GLU A 42 12.47 -9.28 1.69
CA GLU A 42 13.59 -9.38 0.74
C GLU A 42 13.33 -8.58 -0.54
N PHE A 43 14.38 -8.15 -1.24
CA PHE A 43 14.24 -7.55 -2.56
C PHE A 43 14.53 -8.60 -3.65
N ALA A 44 13.72 -8.75 -4.70
CA ALA A 44 12.55 -7.95 -5.07
C ALA A 44 11.30 -8.24 -4.20
N CYS A 45 10.55 -7.20 -3.84
CA CYS A 45 9.41 -7.30 -2.91
C CYS A 45 8.30 -8.26 -3.34
N PHE A 46 8.00 -8.31 -4.63
CA PHE A 46 6.90 -9.11 -5.18
C PHE A 46 7.39 -10.44 -5.76
N SER A 47 8.33 -11.07 -5.06
CA SER A 47 8.82 -12.41 -5.36
C SER A 47 8.00 -13.47 -4.60
N PRO A 48 7.84 -14.68 -5.16
CA PRO A 48 7.06 -15.74 -4.54
C PRO A 48 7.56 -16.08 -3.13
N GLY A 49 6.65 -16.22 -2.17
CA GLY A 49 6.97 -16.56 -0.78
C GLY A 49 7.53 -15.40 0.05
N ASN A 50 7.75 -14.23 -0.55
CA ASN A 50 8.21 -13.05 0.17
C ASN A 50 7.06 -12.42 0.97
N LYS A 51 7.36 -11.87 2.15
CA LYS A 51 6.39 -11.18 2.98
C LYS A 51 6.39 -9.69 2.65
N VAL A 52 5.24 -9.17 2.25
CA VAL A 52 5.02 -7.74 1.98
C VAL A 52 4.15 -7.16 3.09
N SER A 53 4.47 -5.95 3.53
CA SER A 53 3.72 -5.21 4.55
C SER A 53 3.38 -3.82 4.03
N ALA A 54 2.09 -3.50 4.02
CA ALA A 54 1.58 -2.17 3.70
C ALA A 54 1.17 -1.47 4.99
N THR A 55 1.74 -0.30 5.23
CA THR A 55 1.42 0.57 6.37
C THR A 55 0.75 1.84 5.86
N VAL A 56 -0.45 2.11 6.34
CA VAL A 56 -1.19 3.34 6.10
C VAL A 56 -1.16 4.19 7.36
N SER A 57 -0.78 5.45 7.25
CA SER A 57 -0.91 6.44 8.32
C SER A 57 -1.84 7.57 7.90
N ILE A 58 -2.68 8.01 8.84
CA ILE A 58 -3.64 9.10 8.70
C ILE A 58 -3.38 10.10 9.85
N GLY A 59 -2.84 11.27 9.50
CA GLY A 59 -2.42 12.26 10.49
C GLY A 59 -1.28 11.74 11.38
N ARG A 60 -1.28 12.14 12.66
CA ARG A 60 -0.19 11.81 13.60
C ARG A 60 -0.42 10.57 14.46
N LEU A 61 -1.66 10.08 14.55
CA LEU A 61 -2.05 9.10 15.58
C LEU A 61 -2.66 7.83 15.04
N SER A 62 -3.13 7.81 13.79
CA SER A 62 -3.79 6.64 13.22
C SER A 62 -2.85 5.97 12.23
N THR A 63 -2.31 4.82 12.63
CA THR A 63 -1.47 3.98 11.78
C THR A 63 -2.02 2.57 11.79
N SER A 64 -2.13 1.97 10.62
CA SER A 64 -2.56 0.58 10.46
C SER A 64 -1.62 -0.14 9.50
N THR A 65 -1.29 -1.39 9.81
CA THR A 65 -0.40 -2.21 8.99
C THR A 65 -1.10 -3.52 8.64
N ALA A 66 -1.01 -3.92 7.39
CA ALA A 66 -1.42 -5.24 6.90
C ALA A 66 -0.20 -5.93 6.27
N SER A 67 -0.05 -7.23 6.52
CA SER A 67 1.05 -8.01 5.98
C SER A 67 0.52 -9.28 5.33
N GLU A 68 1.04 -9.63 4.16
CA GLU A 68 0.67 -10.83 3.42
C GLU A 68 1.87 -11.42 2.69
N TYR A 69 1.82 -12.73 2.44
CA TYR A 69 2.83 -13.42 1.64
C TYR A 69 2.45 -13.37 0.16
N VAL A 70 3.43 -13.14 -0.70
CA VAL A 70 3.23 -13.15 -2.15
C VAL A 70 3.04 -14.59 -2.58
N ASP A 71 1.80 -14.99 -2.80
CA ASP A 71 1.43 -16.28 -3.35
C ASP A 71 1.27 -16.19 -4.87
N LEU A 72 1.89 -17.11 -5.62
CA LEU A 72 1.69 -17.24 -7.07
C LEU A 72 0.44 -18.05 -7.43
N TRP A 73 -0.19 -18.69 -6.45
CA TRP A 73 -1.32 -19.59 -6.64
C TRP A 73 -2.66 -18.88 -6.39
N ARG A 74 -3.00 -17.93 -7.26
CA ARG A 74 -4.38 -17.50 -7.56
C ARG A 74 -4.52 -17.15 -9.03
#